data_AF-A0A6H1TSV9-F1
#
_entry.id   AF-A0A6H1TSV9-F1
#
_cell.length_a   1.000
_cell.length_b   1.000
_cell.length_c   1.000
_cell.angle_alpha   90.00
_cell.angle_beta   90.00
_cell.angle_gamma   90.00
#
_symmetry.space_group_name_H-M   'P 1'
#
loop_
_entity.id
_entity.type
_entity.pdbx_description
1 polymer ?
#
loop_
_entity_poly.entity_id
_entity_poly.type
_entity_poly.pdbx_seq_one_letter_code
_entity_poly.pdbx_strand_id
1 'polypeptide(L)'
;MGEAIAPVSLEPQKLQVCQHYNHHLRVLIPTTVDGDRKADTSAFLDRANLLFSQQFGGTICKRFFGFYESENYGLVKEVIFEIEAWTNDLGLKQAESFLENFLVEILQELRQETVFFAIDGKAQLLTLESR
;
A
#
# COMPACT_ATOMS: atom_id res chain seq x y z
N MET A 1 -52.93 9.33 14.53
CA MET A 1 -52.31 10.66 14.36
C MET A 1 -50.81 10.46 14.28
N GLY A 2 -50.22 10.59 13.09
CA GLY A 2 -48.76 10.55 12.93
C GLY A 2 -48.22 11.97 13.10
N GLU A 3 -47.29 12.16 14.03
CA GLU A 3 -46.59 13.43 14.16
C GLU A 3 -45.71 13.67 12.94
N ALA A 4 -45.94 14.80 12.27
CA ALA A 4 -45.09 15.25 11.18
C ALA A 4 -43.73 15.66 11.77
N ILE A 5 -42.67 14.98 11.35
CA ILE A 5 -41.30 15.32 11.71
C ILE A 5 -40.95 16.61 10.98
N ALA A 6 -40.74 17.70 11.73
CA ALA A 6 -40.36 18.98 11.16
C ALA A 6 -38.99 18.86 10.45
N PRO A 7 -38.79 19.51 9.29
CA PRO A 7 -37.52 19.46 8.58
C PRO A 7 -36.41 20.12 9.42
N VAL A 8 -35.31 19.38 9.61
CA VAL A 8 -34.09 19.92 10.24
C VAL A 8 -33.51 20.99 9.32
N SER A 9 -33.56 22.24 9.75
CA SER A 9 -32.86 23.34 9.09
C SER A 9 -31.37 23.23 9.44
N LEU A 10 -30.54 22.82 8.48
CA LEU A 10 -29.09 22.81 8.64
C LEU A 10 -28.56 24.20 8.35
N GLU A 11 -27.99 24.87 9.35
CA GLU A 11 -27.21 26.08 9.12
C GLU A 11 -26.03 25.78 8.19
N PRO A 12 -25.63 26.70 7.30
CA PRO A 12 -24.52 26.48 6.38
C PRO A 12 -23.20 26.35 7.16
N GLN A 13 -22.68 25.13 7.22
CA GLN A 13 -21.41 24.82 7.88
C GLN A 13 -20.23 25.11 6.95
N LYS A 14 -19.12 25.60 7.51
CA LYS A 14 -17.85 25.76 6.78
C LYS A 14 -16.92 24.61 7.14
N LEU A 15 -16.35 23.98 6.11
CA LEU A 15 -15.31 22.98 6.27
C LEU A 15 -13.98 23.66 6.60
N GLN A 16 -13.19 23.04 7.47
CA GLN A 16 -11.81 23.41 7.76
C GLN A 16 -10.90 22.22 7.46
N VAL A 17 -9.75 22.50 6.84
CA VAL A 17 -8.71 21.49 6.67
C VAL A 17 -8.02 21.25 8.02
N CYS A 18 -8.04 20.01 8.50
CA CYS A 18 -7.36 19.63 9.73
C CYS A 18 -5.87 19.28 9.50
N GLN A 19 -5.55 18.72 8.34
CA GLN A 19 -4.20 18.26 8.01
C GLN A 19 -4.00 18.22 6.50
N HIS A 20 -2.76 18.47 6.07
CA HIS A 20 -2.32 18.26 4.69
C HIS A 20 -1.33 17.11 4.66
N TYR A 21 -1.45 16.28 3.63
CA TYR A 21 -0.52 15.19 3.31
C TYR A 21 0.07 15.47 1.92
N ASN A 22 1.38 15.66 1.87
CA ASN A 22 2.12 16.04 0.67
C ASN A 22 2.82 14.86 0.00
N HIS A 23 2.81 13.68 0.63
CA HIS A 23 3.37 12.46 0.05
C HIS A 23 2.31 11.40 -0.19
N HIS A 24 2.46 10.64 -1.27
CA HIS A 24 1.64 9.48 -1.60
C HIS A 24 2.53 8.28 -1.87
N LEU A 25 2.36 7.22 -1.08
CA LEU A 25 3.11 5.97 -1.19
C LEU A 25 2.22 4.86 -1.74
N ARG A 26 2.82 3.97 -2.54
CA ARG A 26 2.19 2.75 -3.07
C ARG A 26 3.18 1.59 -3.00
N VAL A 27 2.74 0.46 -2.44
CA VAL A 27 3.48 -0.80 -2.44
C VAL A 27 2.61 -1.88 -3.06
N LEU A 28 3.17 -2.72 -3.92
CA LEU A 28 2.49 -3.91 -4.41
C LEU A 28 2.96 -5.14 -3.64
N ILE A 29 2.01 -5.87 -3.07
CA ILE A 29 2.22 -7.12 -2.35
C ILE A 29 1.69 -8.25 -3.24
N PRO A 30 2.55 -9.14 -3.76
CA PRO A 30 2.12 -10.26 -4.58
C PRO A 30 1.35 -11.28 -3.74
N THR A 31 0.56 -12.14 -4.41
CA THR A 31 -0.02 -13.35 -3.78
C THR A 31 0.69 -14.62 -4.22
N THR A 32 1.97 -14.49 -4.58
CA THR A 32 2.81 -15.58 -5.04
C THR A 32 4.09 -15.66 -4.19
N VAL A 33 4.68 -16.85 -4.19
CA VAL A 33 6.03 -17.16 -3.75
C VAL A 33 6.78 -17.75 -4.94
N ASP A 34 8.10 -17.58 -5.01
CA ASP A 34 8.91 -18.06 -6.15
C ASP A 34 8.42 -17.47 -7.50
N GLY A 35 7.94 -16.22 -7.50
CA GLY A 35 7.47 -15.49 -8.69
C GLY A 35 6.08 -15.88 -9.22
N ASP A 36 5.71 -17.17 -9.20
CA ASP A 36 4.46 -17.64 -9.84
C ASP A 36 3.60 -18.61 -9.00
N ARG A 37 4.11 -19.10 -7.86
CA ARG A 37 3.39 -20.08 -7.06
C ARG A 37 2.47 -19.40 -6.08
N LYS A 38 1.16 -19.65 -6.17
CA LYS A 38 0.18 -19.06 -5.25
C LYS A 38 0.55 -19.29 -3.77
N ALA A 39 0.55 -18.22 -3.00
CA ALA A 39 0.82 -18.20 -1.56
C ALA A 39 -0.25 -17.40 -0.81
N ASP A 40 -0.42 -17.69 0.47
CA ASP A 40 -1.20 -16.82 1.36
C ASP A 40 -0.28 -15.71 1.88
N THR A 41 -0.56 -14.48 1.47
CA THR A 41 0.20 -13.29 1.85
C THR A 41 -0.58 -12.36 2.77
N SER A 42 -1.68 -12.85 3.38
CA SER A 42 -2.52 -12.09 4.32
C SER A 42 -1.71 -11.45 5.46
N ALA A 43 -0.70 -12.15 5.99
CA ALA A 43 0.19 -11.61 7.01
C ALA A 43 0.98 -10.37 6.56
N PHE A 44 1.36 -10.27 5.28
CA PHE A 44 2.01 -9.07 4.73
C PHE A 44 1.00 -7.93 4.60
N LEU A 45 -0.23 -8.23 4.18
CA LEU A 45 -1.30 -7.24 4.10
C LEU A 45 -1.61 -6.67 5.48
N ASP A 46 -1.80 -7.50 6.49
CA ASP A 46 -2.13 -7.07 7.84
C ASP A 46 -1.01 -6.21 8.44
N ARG A 47 0.25 -6.63 8.25
CA ARG A 47 1.43 -5.86 8.69
C ARG A 47 1.52 -4.51 7.97
N ALA A 48 1.38 -4.49 6.65
CA ALA A 48 1.43 -3.25 5.87
C ALA A 48 0.31 -2.29 6.30
N ASN A 49 -0.93 -2.79 6.41
CA ASN A 49 -2.06 -1.95 6.78
C ASN A 49 -1.94 -1.43 8.21
N LEU A 50 -1.46 -2.26 9.15
CA LEU A 50 -1.20 -1.84 10.52
C LEU A 50 -0.13 -0.73 10.56
N LEU A 51 1.01 -0.95 9.90
CA LEU A 51 2.07 0.06 9.89
C LEU A 51 1.58 1.36 9.26
N PHE A 52 1.03 1.29 8.05
CA PHE A 52 0.66 2.48 7.29
C PHE A 52 -0.40 3.26 8.07
N SER A 53 -1.33 2.56 8.74
CA SER A 53 -2.30 3.21 9.61
C SER A 53 -1.65 3.88 10.84
N GLN A 54 -0.66 3.22 11.47
CA GLN A 54 0.02 3.77 12.65
C GLN A 54 0.92 4.97 12.31
N GLN A 55 1.62 4.94 11.17
CA GLN A 55 2.57 5.98 10.78
C GLN A 55 1.91 7.12 10.00
N PHE A 56 0.88 6.82 9.20
CA PHE A 56 0.30 7.75 8.23
C PHE A 56 -1.16 8.10 8.52
N GLY A 57 -1.76 7.51 9.57
CA GLY A 57 -3.15 7.77 9.97
C GLY A 57 -4.19 7.01 9.16
N GLY A 58 -3.78 6.22 8.16
CA GLY A 58 -4.66 5.37 7.39
C GLY A 58 -3.99 4.77 6.16
N THR A 59 -4.74 3.89 5.49
CA THR A 59 -4.29 3.14 4.31
C THR A 59 -5.48 2.74 3.45
N ILE A 60 -5.25 2.49 2.18
CA ILE A 60 -6.20 1.87 1.25
C ILE A 60 -5.56 0.58 0.73
N CYS A 61 -6.31 -0.52 0.78
CA CYS A 61 -5.91 -1.80 0.20
C CYS A 61 -6.81 -2.11 -1.01
N LYS A 62 -6.22 -2.30 -2.18
CA LYS A 62 -6.91 -2.64 -3.43
C LYS A 62 -6.39 -3.95 -3.97
N ARG A 63 -7.26 -4.75 -4.60
CA ARG A 63 -6.90 -6.03 -5.21
C ARG A 63 -6.95 -5.93 -6.72
N PHE A 64 -5.86 -6.28 -7.39
CA PHE A 64 -5.72 -6.22 -8.85
C PHE A 64 -5.10 -7.50 -9.42
N PHE A 65 -5.00 -7.57 -10.74
CA PHE A 65 -4.15 -8.51 -11.44
C PHE A 65 -2.91 -7.78 -11.97
N GLY A 66 -1.74 -8.31 -11.64
CA GLY A 66 -0.45 -7.88 -12.17
C GLY A 66 -0.04 -8.73 -13.36
N PHE A 67 0.66 -8.12 -14.31
CA PHE A 67 1.28 -8.79 -15.45
C PHE A 67 2.68 -8.23 -15.63
N TYR A 68 3.68 -9.09 -15.76
CA TYR A 68 5.04 -8.69 -16.06
C TYR A 68 5.79 -9.80 -16.78
N GLU A 69 6.86 -9.44 -17.48
CA GLU A 69 7.76 -10.39 -18.13
C GLU A 69 8.94 -10.66 -17.18
N SER A 70 9.12 -11.93 -16.80
CA SER A 70 10.28 -12.40 -16.06
C SER A 70 11.22 -13.13 -17.02
N GLU A 71 12.52 -12.94 -16.83
CA GLU A 71 13.55 -13.67 -17.58
C GLU A 71 13.48 -15.19 -17.31
N ASN A 72 13.04 -15.58 -16.11
CA ASN A 72 13.00 -16.98 -15.66
C ASN A 72 11.67 -17.68 -15.94
N TYR A 73 10.55 -16.93 -15.94
CA TYR A 73 9.19 -17.50 -16.01
C TYR A 73 8.37 -17.04 -17.22
N GLY A 74 8.89 -16.12 -18.05
CA GLY A 74 8.15 -15.52 -19.15
C GLY A 74 7.05 -14.58 -18.66
N LEU A 75 5.90 -14.55 -19.34
CA LEU A 75 4.77 -13.71 -18.92
C LEU A 75 4.13 -14.26 -17.64
N VAL A 76 4.38 -13.58 -16.53
CA VAL A 76 3.75 -13.86 -15.24
C VAL A 76 2.43 -13.11 -15.15
N LYS A 77 1.40 -13.80 -14.68
CA LYS A 77 0.10 -13.23 -14.31
C LYS A 77 -0.23 -13.64 -12.89
N GLU A 78 -0.43 -12.66 -12.02
CA GLU A 78 -0.73 -12.92 -10.61
C GLU A 78 -1.77 -11.96 -10.03
N VAL A 79 -2.35 -12.36 -8.89
CA VAL A 79 -3.13 -11.42 -8.07
C VAL A 79 -2.14 -10.64 -7.24
N ILE A 80 -2.36 -9.32 -7.17
CA ILE A 80 -1.57 -8.40 -6.35
C ILE A 80 -2.49 -7.58 -5.49
N PHE A 81 -1.98 -7.16 -4.33
CA PHE A 81 -2.60 -6.15 -3.50
C PHE A 81 -1.79 -4.86 -3.56
N GLU A 82 -2.44 -3.75 -3.84
CA GLU A 82 -1.85 -2.43 -3.77
C GLU A 82 -2.23 -1.79 -2.43
N ILE A 83 -1.22 -1.46 -1.64
CA ILE A 83 -1.36 -0.70 -0.40
C ILE A 83 -0.95 0.74 -0.67
N GLU A 84 -1.87 1.67 -0.43
CA GLU A 84 -1.64 3.10 -0.61
C GLU A 84 -1.81 3.87 0.70
N ALA A 85 -0.96 4.87 0.92
CA ALA A 85 -1.15 5.81 2.02
C ALA A 85 -0.67 7.22 1.66
N TRP A 86 -1.22 8.20 2.38
CA TRP A 86 -0.83 9.60 2.30
C TRP A 86 -0.19 10.01 3.62
N THR A 87 0.94 10.70 3.55
CA THR A 87 1.68 11.14 4.73
C THR A 87 2.26 12.53 4.56
N ASN A 88 2.81 13.07 5.64
CA ASN A 88 3.61 14.28 5.63
C ASN A 88 5.11 13.97 5.76
N ASP A 89 5.98 14.97 5.64
CA ASP A 89 7.44 14.79 5.71
C ASP A 89 7.90 14.08 6.99
N LEU A 90 7.25 14.37 8.12
CA LEU A 90 7.59 13.75 9.41
C LEU A 90 7.23 12.26 9.42
N GLY A 91 6.01 11.91 8.99
CA GLY A 91 5.58 10.52 8.93
C GLY A 91 6.41 9.71 7.95
N LEU A 92 6.74 10.28 6.78
CA LEU A 92 7.64 9.64 5.81
C LEU A 92 9.01 9.35 6.43
N LYS A 93 9.62 10.35 7.08
CA LYS A 93 10.91 10.19 7.76
C LYS A 93 10.89 9.14 8.88
N GLN A 94 9.79 9.05 9.63
CA GLN A 94 9.63 8.07 10.70
C GLN A 94 9.44 6.65 10.17
N ALA A 95 8.85 6.50 8.99
CA ALA A 95 8.58 5.20 8.37
C ALA A 95 9.73 4.65 7.52
N GLU A 96 10.74 5.46 7.17
CA GLU A 96 11.83 5.12 6.23
C GLU A 96 12.45 3.74 6.51
N SER A 97 13.03 3.53 7.70
CA SER A 97 13.67 2.26 8.04
C SER A 97 12.70 1.08 8.09
N PHE A 98 11.44 1.33 8.45
CA PHE A 98 10.45 0.25 8.42
C PHE A 98 10.07 -0.12 7.00
N LEU A 99 9.83 0.87 6.13
CA LEU A 99 9.50 0.64 4.73
C LEU A 99 10.59 -0.18 4.05
N GLU A 100 11.85 0.19 4.27
CA GLU A 100 12.99 -0.57 3.76
C GLU A 100 12.96 -2.03 4.24
N ASN A 101 12.84 -2.26 5.55
CA ASN A 101 12.78 -3.61 6.11
C ASN A 101 11.58 -4.41 5.57
N PHE A 102 10.41 -3.79 5.45
CA PHE A 102 9.22 -4.44 4.94
C PHE A 102 9.37 -4.85 3.46
N LEU A 103 9.99 -4.00 2.63
CA LEU A 103 10.28 -4.31 1.24
C LEU A 103 11.31 -5.45 1.12
N VAL A 104 12.32 -5.47 1.99
CA VAL A 104 13.28 -6.58 2.09
C VAL A 104 12.60 -7.89 2.50
N GLU A 105 11.70 -7.86 3.48
CA GLU A 105 10.94 -9.04 3.90
C GLU A 105 10.09 -9.60 2.75
N ILE A 106 9.41 -8.74 1.99
CA ILE A 106 8.67 -9.18 0.79
C ILE A 106 9.60 -9.91 -0.18
N LEU A 107 10.74 -9.29 -0.52
CA LEU A 107 11.71 -9.87 -1.45
C LEU A 107 12.23 -11.24 -0.97
N GLN A 108 12.59 -11.36 0.32
CA GLN A 108 13.22 -12.55 0.87
C GLN A 108 12.23 -13.67 1.18
N GLU A 109 11.15 -13.37 1.91
CA GLU A 109 10.21 -14.37 2.38
C GLU A 109 9.30 -14.88 1.25
N LEU A 110 8.92 -14.00 0.31
CA LEU A 110 8.17 -14.39 -0.89
C LEU A 110 9.09 -14.79 -2.05
N ARG A 111 10.41 -14.70 -1.89
CA ARG A 111 11.41 -15.08 -2.90
C ARG A 111 11.12 -14.43 -4.26
N GLN A 112 10.88 -13.12 -4.22
CA GLN A 112 10.57 -12.31 -5.39
C GLN A 112 11.86 -11.72 -5.97
N GLU A 113 11.95 -11.66 -7.29
CA GLU A 113 13.09 -11.04 -7.99
C GLU A 113 13.11 -9.53 -7.75
N THR A 114 11.92 -8.93 -7.74
CA THR A 114 11.73 -7.49 -7.52
C THR A 114 10.45 -7.21 -6.71
N VAL A 115 10.37 -6.03 -6.12
CA VAL A 115 9.14 -5.49 -5.50
C VAL A 115 8.88 -4.09 -6.06
N PHE A 116 7.63 -3.81 -6.39
CA PHE A 116 7.23 -2.49 -6.86
C PHE A 116 6.97 -1.55 -5.68
N PHE A 117 7.61 -0.39 -5.73
CA PHE A 117 7.39 0.71 -4.81
C PHE A 117 7.24 2.02 -5.58
N ALA A 118 6.29 2.86 -5.19
CA ALA A 118 6.18 4.20 -5.73
C ALA A 118 5.95 5.24 -4.65
N ILE A 119 6.56 6.41 -4.82
CA ILE A 119 6.36 7.58 -3.99
C ILE A 119 6.26 8.84 -4.87
N ASP A 120 5.24 9.65 -4.64
CA ASP A 120 5.00 10.93 -5.32
C ASP A 120 5.03 10.82 -6.86
N GLY A 121 4.39 9.76 -7.37
CA GLY A 121 4.30 9.46 -8.80
C GLY A 121 5.58 8.89 -9.43
N LYS A 122 6.66 8.70 -8.65
CA LYS A 122 7.88 8.02 -9.11
C LYS A 122 7.82 6.56 -8.71
N ALA A 123 7.85 5.68 -9.71
CA ALA A 123 7.83 4.23 -9.51
C ALA A 123 9.24 3.63 -9.64
N GLN A 124 9.51 2.61 -8.84
CA GLN A 124 10.75 1.87 -8.80
C GLN A 124 10.45 0.37 -8.67
N LEU A 125 11.23 -0.44 -9.36
CA LEU A 125 11.35 -1.86 -9.06
C LEU A 125 12.62 -2.04 -8.24
N LEU A 126 12.46 -2.54 -7.02
CA LEU A 126 13.54 -2.71 -6.07
C LEU A 126 13.94 -4.18 -6.03
N THR A 127 15.23 -4.45 -5.96
CA THR A 127 15.80 -5.78 -5.77
C THR A 127 16.92 -5.70 -4.72
N LEU A 128 17.34 -6.84 -4.19
CA LEU A 128 18.48 -6.88 -3.27
C LEU A 128 19.78 -6.77 -4.07
N GLU A 129 20.74 -6.02 -3.53
CA GLU A 129 22.09 -6.00 -4.10
C GLU A 129 22.69 -7.41 -4.08
N SER A 130 23.17 -7.87 -5.24
CA SER A 130 23.93 -9.12 -5.33
C SER A 130 25.28 -8.89 -4.65
N ARG A 131 25.60 -9.72 -3.65
CA ARG A 131 26.92 -9.74 -3.02
C ARG A 131 27.98 -10.31 -3.95
#